data_AF-A0A640TGV7-F1
#
_entry.id   AF-A0A640TGV7-F1
#
_cell.length_a   1.000
_cell.length_b   1.000
_cell.length_c   1.000
_cell.angle_alpha   90.00
_cell.angle_beta   90.00
_cell.angle_gamma   90.00
#
_symmetry.space_group_name_H-M   'P 1'
#
loop_
_entity.id
_entity.type
_entity.pdbx_description
1 polymer ?
#
loop_
_entity_poly.entity_id
_entity_poly.type
_entity_poly.pdbx_seq_one_letter_code
_entity_poly.pdbx_strand_id
1 'polypeptide(L)'
;MSDHQPQHRPSYEPHDPYAPQDPYAQPDPYAQQGAYGRPDPYAQQAPPSAAQAPYDPQAPYRPQQAYDPYRQQQAPAPVQQPAPGPYGRGRHAQDQYGYDAYGQQPQQPQHGQPPQHARQPQQPQQPQDGYRAPHAEPAPLPTQHQTASPAEEPYARRHPQQAQQARPAPAAPAPAAVVSSAPLAANQRARAEGRSPIIPPGIQPAALTAGLALLLALTAPLGRPVLAVPVALLQAVTAAGWFRLNGMWPARQGIALAFLAGLTTDVALLATDRESAPLVGIGTLGVWCLLVLVLQLRNRSSADERMYALTAGLTSTALAVLAAGQLAASPHAVVVGAAAVAVAALARALPLPPAASVGISLVAAAGAGIAAGQLTGLGASGALLGLAAGGCALIGLRVASYDYPSRFVHLTAGVALPLALAAPAVYVLGRALG
;
A
#
# COMPACT_ATOMS: atom_id res chain seq x y z
N MET A 1 20.15 -37.81 42.65
CA MET A 1 19.25 -36.66 42.50
C MET A 1 20.07 -35.61 41.75
N SER A 2 20.28 -35.74 40.44
CA SER A 2 19.27 -35.98 39.38
C SER A 2 18.28 -34.80 39.38
N ASP A 3 18.06 -34.08 38.28
CA ASP A 3 17.93 -34.62 36.92
C ASP A 3 18.73 -33.92 35.81
N HIS A 4 19.06 -34.70 34.78
CA HIS A 4 19.46 -34.23 33.45
C HIS A 4 18.25 -34.22 32.52
N GLN A 5 18.12 -33.20 31.66
CA GLN A 5 17.38 -33.34 30.39
C GLN A 5 18.20 -32.81 29.21
N PRO A 6 18.04 -33.36 27.99
CA PRO A 6 19.08 -33.30 26.96
C PRO A 6 18.78 -32.32 25.81
N GLN A 7 19.85 -31.85 25.17
CA GLN A 7 19.79 -31.06 23.95
C GLN A 7 19.48 -31.96 22.73
N HIS A 8 18.43 -31.65 21.97
CA HIS A 8 18.21 -32.27 20.67
C HIS A 8 19.15 -31.68 19.61
N ARG A 9 20.03 -32.52 19.05
CA ARG A 9 20.74 -32.26 17.79
C ARG A 9 20.02 -33.00 16.64
N PRO A 10 20.00 -32.46 15.40
CA PRO A 10 19.57 -33.23 14.24
C PRO A 10 20.58 -34.35 13.92
N SER A 11 20.06 -35.54 13.66
CA SER A 11 20.86 -36.72 13.26
C SER A 11 21.23 -36.67 11.79
N TYR A 12 22.45 -37.12 11.46
CA TYR A 12 22.83 -37.49 10.08
C TYR A 12 22.13 -38.80 9.68
N GLU A 13 21.58 -38.87 8.46
CA GLU A 13 21.19 -40.14 7.84
C GLU A 13 22.42 -40.83 7.21
N PRO A 14 22.66 -42.13 7.50
CA PRO A 14 23.62 -42.94 6.76
C PRO A 14 23.07 -43.35 5.39
N HIS A 15 23.92 -43.34 4.38
CA HIS A 15 23.62 -43.89 3.05
C HIS A 15 23.75 -45.43 3.10
N ASP A 16 22.70 -46.16 2.70
CA ASP A 16 22.69 -47.64 2.70
C ASP A 16 22.95 -48.17 1.27
N PRO A 17 24.09 -48.84 0.97
CA PRO A 17 24.51 -49.13 -0.39
C PRO A 17 23.97 -50.44 -1.01
N TYR A 18 23.01 -51.13 -0.39
CA TYR A 18 22.48 -52.41 -0.90
C TYR A 18 20.94 -52.55 -0.83
N ALA A 19 20.26 -52.06 -1.87
CA ALA A 19 18.86 -52.37 -2.15
C ALA A 19 18.76 -53.29 -3.42
N PRO A 20 18.07 -54.46 -3.36
CA PRO A 20 17.99 -55.38 -4.51
C PRO A 20 17.15 -54.86 -5.69
N GLN A 21 17.45 -55.34 -6.89
CA GLN A 21 16.72 -55.06 -8.14
C GLN A 21 15.56 -56.04 -8.35
N ASP A 22 14.37 -55.52 -8.70
CA ASP A 22 13.25 -56.32 -9.24
C ASP A 22 13.38 -56.49 -10.77
N PRO A 23 13.43 -57.72 -11.32
CA PRO A 23 13.87 -57.94 -12.71
C PRO A 23 12.75 -58.42 -13.67
N TYR A 24 11.62 -57.73 -13.79
CA TYR A 24 10.61 -58.03 -14.84
C TYR A 24 9.92 -56.80 -15.44
N ALA A 25 10.48 -56.28 -16.54
CA ALA A 25 9.77 -55.48 -17.53
C ALA A 25 10.41 -55.68 -18.92
N GLN A 26 9.76 -56.46 -19.79
CA GLN A 26 10.22 -56.72 -21.16
C GLN A 26 9.82 -55.57 -22.12
N PRO A 27 10.69 -55.22 -23.10
CA PRO A 27 10.36 -54.28 -24.18
C PRO A 27 9.94 -55.01 -25.47
N ASP A 28 9.18 -54.33 -26.35
CA ASP A 28 9.00 -54.71 -27.76
C ASP A 28 9.06 -53.46 -28.69
N PRO A 29 9.45 -53.60 -29.99
CA PRO A 29 10.04 -52.49 -30.77
C PRO A 29 9.25 -52.12 -32.07
N TYR A 30 9.96 -51.56 -33.08
CA TYR A 30 9.56 -50.93 -34.38
C TYR A 30 9.32 -49.41 -34.31
N ALA A 31 9.83 -48.51 -35.17
CA ALA A 31 10.92 -48.48 -36.19
C ALA A 31 11.26 -46.98 -36.47
N GLN A 32 12.51 -46.48 -36.49
CA GLN A 32 13.40 -46.27 -37.67
C GLN A 32 12.74 -45.66 -38.94
N GLN A 33 13.24 -44.66 -39.69
CA GLN A 33 14.44 -43.77 -39.75
C GLN A 33 13.99 -42.41 -40.38
N GLY A 34 14.56 -41.21 -40.13
CA GLY A 34 15.87 -40.65 -40.57
C GLY A 34 15.64 -39.30 -41.31
N ALA A 35 16.61 -38.54 -41.85
CA ALA A 35 17.94 -38.14 -41.38
C ALA A 35 18.50 -36.95 -42.23
N TYR A 36 19.21 -35.99 -41.61
CA TYR A 36 20.14 -34.95 -42.19
C TYR A 36 19.66 -33.84 -43.18
N GLY A 37 20.08 -32.60 -42.89
CA GLY A 37 20.10 -31.43 -43.80
C GLY A 37 20.75 -30.19 -43.16
N ARG A 38 21.66 -29.48 -43.84
CA ARG A 38 22.55 -28.40 -43.32
C ARG A 38 21.96 -26.96 -43.45
N PRO A 39 22.55 -25.93 -42.78
CA PRO A 39 22.15 -24.51 -42.85
C PRO A 39 22.98 -23.65 -43.84
N ASP A 40 22.74 -22.32 -43.83
CA ASP A 40 23.51 -21.17 -44.39
C ASP A 40 22.97 -20.51 -45.71
N PRO A 41 23.41 -19.29 -46.15
CA PRO A 41 22.91 -17.98 -45.67
C PRO A 41 22.65 -16.86 -46.74
N TYR A 42 22.28 -15.63 -46.30
CA TYR A 42 22.20 -14.30 -47.00
C TYR A 42 21.08 -13.98 -48.03
N ALA A 43 20.26 -12.94 -47.72
CA ALA A 43 19.76 -11.85 -48.60
C ALA A 43 18.88 -10.88 -47.75
N GLN A 44 19.30 -9.65 -47.40
CA GLN A 44 19.21 -8.36 -48.14
C GLN A 44 17.83 -7.66 -48.25
N GLN A 45 17.70 -6.58 -47.45
CA GLN A 45 17.21 -5.22 -47.76
C GLN A 45 15.75 -4.90 -48.21
N ALA A 46 15.16 -3.96 -47.44
CA ALA A 46 14.26 -2.84 -47.82
C ALA A 46 12.70 -3.02 -47.88
N PRO A 47 11.92 -2.07 -47.30
CA PRO A 47 10.46 -1.88 -47.48
C PRO A 47 10.17 -0.83 -48.60
N PRO A 48 8.94 -0.68 -49.19
CA PRO A 48 7.78 -0.10 -48.47
C PRO A 48 6.34 -0.45 -49.00
N SER A 49 5.34 0.18 -48.36
CA SER A 49 4.03 0.60 -48.93
C SER A 49 2.82 -0.35 -49.07
N ALA A 50 1.80 -0.04 -48.25
CA ALA A 50 0.39 0.24 -48.62
C ALA A 50 -0.56 -0.82 -49.23
N ALA A 51 -1.70 -0.97 -48.54
CA ALA A 51 -3.08 -1.19 -49.02
C ALA A 51 -3.45 -2.50 -49.77
N GLN A 52 -4.39 -3.26 -49.19
CA GLN A 52 -5.82 -3.24 -49.60
C GLN A 52 -6.65 -4.18 -48.69
N ALA A 53 -7.85 -3.76 -48.31
CA ALA A 53 -8.85 -4.58 -47.62
C ALA A 53 -10.08 -4.76 -48.53
N PRO A 54 -10.68 -5.96 -48.65
CA PRO A 54 -11.84 -6.17 -49.53
C PRO A 54 -13.11 -5.46 -49.04
N TYR A 55 -13.97 -5.12 -50.01
CA TYR A 55 -15.21 -4.37 -49.84
C TYR A 55 -16.42 -5.32 -49.93
N ASP A 56 -17.47 -5.07 -49.13
CA ASP A 56 -18.77 -5.75 -49.28
C ASP A 56 -19.89 -4.68 -49.18
N PRO A 57 -20.77 -4.52 -50.21
CA PRO A 57 -21.64 -3.34 -50.30
C PRO A 57 -23.12 -3.60 -50.00
N GLN A 58 -23.72 -2.82 -49.09
CA GLN A 58 -25.09 -2.29 -49.27
C GLN A 58 -25.39 -1.10 -48.33
N ALA A 59 -25.97 -0.03 -48.90
CA ALA A 59 -26.48 1.17 -48.22
C ALA A 59 -27.80 1.59 -48.87
N PRO A 60 -28.77 2.17 -48.14
CA PRO A 60 -28.95 3.65 -48.11
C PRO A 60 -29.54 4.20 -46.76
N TYR A 61 -29.58 5.50 -46.42
CA TYR A 61 -29.08 6.73 -47.07
C TYR A 61 -28.67 7.86 -46.08
N ARG A 62 -28.48 9.06 -46.65
CA ARG A 62 -28.03 10.39 -46.16
C ARG A 62 -29.12 11.26 -45.46
N PRO A 63 -28.83 12.48 -44.90
CA PRO A 63 -27.73 13.42 -45.23
C PRO A 63 -26.90 14.05 -44.08
N GLN A 64 -25.91 14.87 -44.48
CA GLN A 64 -24.84 15.47 -43.68
C GLN A 64 -24.99 17.01 -43.57
N GLN A 65 -24.51 17.61 -42.47
CA GLN A 65 -24.00 18.99 -42.30
C GLN A 65 -23.18 19.00 -40.99
N ALA A 66 -21.89 19.35 -40.91
CA ALA A 66 -21.12 20.53 -41.36
C ALA A 66 -21.10 21.69 -40.33
N TYR A 67 -20.13 21.60 -39.39
CA TYR A 67 -19.31 22.64 -38.73
C TYR A 67 -19.87 24.07 -38.48
N ASP A 68 -19.98 24.48 -37.21
CA ASP A 68 -19.28 25.67 -36.65
C ASP A 68 -19.45 25.82 -35.10
N PRO A 69 -18.48 26.38 -34.35
CA PRO A 69 -18.63 26.76 -32.95
C PRO A 69 -18.99 28.25 -32.74
N TYR A 70 -19.54 28.58 -31.56
CA TYR A 70 -20.02 29.90 -31.08
C TYR A 70 -21.41 30.38 -31.56
N ARG A 71 -22.43 30.32 -30.67
CA ARG A 71 -23.12 31.52 -30.14
C ARG A 71 -24.19 31.24 -29.05
N GLN A 72 -24.30 32.22 -28.13
CA GLN A 72 -25.50 32.72 -27.40
C GLN A 72 -26.41 31.73 -26.63
N GLN A 73 -26.44 31.78 -25.29
CA GLN A 73 -27.23 32.71 -24.44
C GLN A 73 -28.75 32.46 -24.46
N GLN A 74 -29.29 31.91 -23.36
CA GLN A 74 -30.65 32.21 -22.87
C GLN A 74 -30.75 31.99 -21.35
N ALA A 75 -31.77 32.60 -20.72
CA ALA A 75 -31.73 33.11 -19.35
C ALA A 75 -32.70 32.39 -18.37
N PRO A 76 -32.66 32.66 -17.04
CA PRO A 76 -33.31 31.83 -16.01
C PRO A 76 -34.69 32.35 -15.54
N ALA A 77 -35.45 31.48 -14.84
CA ALA A 77 -36.68 31.81 -14.12
C ALA A 77 -36.96 30.76 -13.01
N PRO A 78 -37.85 31.03 -12.03
CA PRO A 78 -37.79 32.16 -11.10
C PRO A 78 -37.85 31.72 -9.61
N VAL A 79 -37.64 32.67 -8.68
CA VAL A 79 -37.49 32.43 -7.24
C VAL A 79 -38.83 32.61 -6.49
N GLN A 80 -39.10 31.81 -5.45
CA GLN A 80 -40.18 32.05 -4.47
C GLN A 80 -39.61 32.27 -3.05
N GLN A 81 -40.14 33.29 -2.36
CA GLN A 81 -39.85 33.62 -0.96
C GLN A 81 -40.92 33.05 -0.02
N PRO A 82 -40.56 32.78 1.24
CA PRO A 82 -41.44 33.13 2.37
C PRO A 82 -40.81 34.14 3.36
N ALA A 83 -41.66 34.74 4.21
CA ALA A 83 -41.38 35.90 5.08
C ALA A 83 -40.83 35.54 6.50
N PRO A 84 -40.38 36.51 7.33
CA PRO A 84 -39.50 36.24 8.49
C PRO A 84 -40.11 36.34 9.92
N GLY A 85 -39.50 35.60 10.87
CA GLY A 85 -39.54 35.80 12.34
C GLY A 85 -40.15 34.64 13.15
N PRO A 86 -39.95 34.54 14.50
CA PRO A 86 -38.89 35.07 15.37
C PRO A 86 -38.19 33.99 16.28
N TYR A 87 -37.24 34.43 17.11
CA TYR A 87 -36.32 33.70 18.02
C TYR A 87 -36.70 32.33 18.67
N GLY A 88 -35.71 31.41 18.74
CA GLY A 88 -35.71 30.25 19.64
C GLY A 88 -34.31 29.63 19.88
N ARG A 89 -33.95 29.31 21.12
CA ARG A 89 -32.70 28.59 21.51
C ARG A 89 -32.83 27.08 21.26
N GLY A 90 -31.72 26.39 20.91
CA GLY A 90 -31.53 24.99 21.36
C GLY A 90 -30.60 24.09 20.53
N ARG A 91 -29.64 23.45 21.23
CA ARG A 91 -28.87 22.22 20.87
C ARG A 91 -28.35 22.05 19.44
N HIS A 92 -27.02 22.10 19.29
CA HIS A 92 -26.35 21.31 18.26
C HIS A 92 -26.22 19.86 18.74
N ALA A 93 -26.71 18.93 17.93
CA ALA A 93 -26.58 17.50 18.14
C ALA A 93 -25.18 17.00 17.71
N GLN A 94 -24.88 15.77 18.12
CA GLN A 94 -23.57 15.14 18.08
C GLN A 94 -23.54 14.15 16.91
N ASP A 95 -22.89 14.51 15.79
CA ASP A 95 -22.79 13.60 14.64
C ASP A 95 -21.82 12.45 14.92
N GLN A 96 -22.41 11.27 15.05
CA GLN A 96 -21.77 10.01 15.37
C GLN A 96 -21.40 9.27 14.07
N TYR A 97 -20.14 9.38 13.64
CA TYR A 97 -19.65 8.63 12.47
C TYR A 97 -19.17 7.23 12.89
N GLY A 98 -19.93 6.22 12.47
CA GLY A 98 -19.62 4.80 12.69
C GLY A 98 -18.55 4.26 11.76
N TYR A 99 -17.86 3.22 12.22
CA TYR A 99 -16.95 2.40 11.42
C TYR A 99 -17.73 1.33 10.66
N ASP A 100 -17.75 1.41 9.32
CA ASP A 100 -18.18 0.28 8.47
C ASP A 100 -16.97 -0.60 8.12
N ALA A 101 -16.96 -1.81 8.68
CA ALA A 101 -15.96 -2.83 8.42
C ALA A 101 -16.28 -3.60 7.13
N TYR A 102 -15.32 -3.69 6.21
CA TYR A 102 -15.46 -4.43 4.97
C TYR A 102 -15.34 -5.95 5.19
N GLY A 103 -16.43 -6.71 5.01
CA GLY A 103 -16.35 -8.18 5.04
C GLY A 103 -17.67 -8.93 5.20
N GLN A 104 -18.65 -8.75 4.31
CA GLN A 104 -19.80 -9.66 4.20
C GLN A 104 -20.04 -10.08 2.74
N GLN A 105 -20.43 -11.34 2.55
CA GLN A 105 -20.66 -11.95 1.22
C GLN A 105 -22.00 -11.48 0.62
N PRO A 106 -22.10 -11.27 -0.70
CA PRO A 106 -23.39 -11.08 -1.34
C PRO A 106 -24.19 -12.39 -1.38
N GLN A 107 -25.17 -12.56 -0.50
CA GLN A 107 -26.24 -13.54 -0.68
C GLN A 107 -27.24 -13.02 -1.73
N GLN A 108 -27.68 -13.90 -2.62
CA GLN A 108 -28.62 -13.56 -3.70
C GLN A 108 -30.04 -13.32 -3.15
N PRO A 109 -30.77 -12.28 -3.58
CA PRO A 109 -32.17 -12.09 -3.21
C PRO A 109 -33.10 -13.04 -3.97
N GLN A 110 -33.55 -14.11 -3.31
CA GLN A 110 -34.58 -15.00 -3.85
C GLN A 110 -35.98 -14.35 -3.69
N HIS A 111 -36.77 -14.33 -4.76
CA HIS A 111 -38.10 -13.70 -4.75
C HIS A 111 -39.10 -14.47 -3.87
N GLY A 112 -39.85 -13.76 -3.03
CA GLY A 112 -40.89 -14.30 -2.16
C GLY A 112 -42.08 -13.34 -2.00
N GLN A 113 -43.30 -13.88 -2.00
CA GLN A 113 -44.57 -13.13 -2.05
C GLN A 113 -44.97 -12.51 -0.69
N PRO A 114 -45.76 -11.41 -0.67
CA PRO A 114 -46.20 -10.76 0.56
C PRO A 114 -47.47 -11.42 1.18
N PRO A 115 -47.50 -11.70 2.49
CA PRO A 115 -48.74 -12.03 3.20
C PRO A 115 -49.54 -10.78 3.57
N GLN A 116 -50.81 -10.73 3.16
CA GLN A 116 -51.79 -9.78 3.70
C GLN A 116 -52.22 -10.20 5.11
N HIS A 117 -52.24 -9.29 6.09
CA HIS A 117 -53.07 -9.39 7.30
C HIS A 117 -53.59 -7.97 7.67
N ALA A 118 -54.79 -7.89 8.26
CA ALA A 118 -55.57 -6.66 8.37
C ALA A 118 -56.12 -6.39 9.78
N ARG A 119 -56.72 -5.20 9.97
CA ARG A 119 -57.33 -4.59 11.20
C ARG A 119 -56.33 -3.91 12.15
N GLN A 120 -56.66 -2.81 12.85
CA GLN A 120 -57.76 -1.81 12.76
C GLN A 120 -57.29 -0.52 13.50
N PRO A 121 -57.85 0.68 13.21
CA PRO A 121 -57.37 1.94 13.79
C PRO A 121 -58.13 2.38 15.06
N GLN A 122 -57.46 3.10 15.97
CA GLN A 122 -58.12 3.87 17.03
C GLN A 122 -57.35 5.17 17.35
N GLN A 123 -58.10 6.21 17.73
CA GLN A 123 -57.69 7.63 17.76
C GLN A 123 -57.49 8.16 19.22
N PRO A 124 -57.01 9.42 19.43
CA PRO A 124 -56.19 9.78 20.59
C PRO A 124 -56.92 10.51 21.73
N GLN A 125 -56.24 10.63 22.89
CA GLN A 125 -56.57 11.60 23.95
C GLN A 125 -55.32 12.06 24.73
N GLN A 126 -55.26 13.37 25.02
CA GLN A 126 -54.36 14.08 25.95
C GLN A 126 -55.24 14.66 27.10
N PRO A 127 -54.72 15.47 28.05
CA PRO A 127 -53.61 15.28 29.01
C PRO A 127 -54.05 15.62 30.47
N GLN A 128 -53.23 15.39 31.51
CA GLN A 128 -53.19 16.26 32.72
C GLN A 128 -52.01 16.04 33.69
N ASP A 129 -51.70 17.09 34.44
CA ASP A 129 -50.52 17.29 35.31
C ASP A 129 -50.65 16.76 36.76
N GLY A 130 -49.53 16.69 37.50
CA GLY A 130 -49.55 16.47 38.97
C GLY A 130 -48.18 16.32 39.65
N TYR A 131 -47.75 17.31 40.42
CA TYR A 131 -46.50 17.34 41.22
C TYR A 131 -46.47 16.34 42.41
N ARG A 132 -45.27 15.89 42.84
CA ARG A 132 -44.66 16.13 44.21
C ARG A 132 -43.50 15.17 44.58
N ALA A 133 -42.51 15.69 45.33
CA ALA A 133 -41.44 14.99 46.09
C ALA A 133 -41.36 15.63 47.52
N PRO A 134 -40.43 15.31 48.48
CA PRO A 134 -39.26 14.40 48.51
C PRO A 134 -39.05 13.60 49.86
N HIS A 135 -37.82 13.07 50.11
CA HIS A 135 -37.22 12.50 51.38
C HIS A 135 -37.47 11.00 51.70
N ALA A 136 -36.60 10.19 52.36
CA ALA A 136 -35.17 10.28 52.78
C ALA A 136 -34.55 8.86 53.12
N GLU A 137 -33.22 8.79 53.33
CA GLU A 137 -32.34 7.63 53.73
C GLU A 137 -32.48 7.26 55.26
N PRO A 138 -31.96 6.15 55.89
CA PRO A 138 -30.75 5.35 55.58
C PRO A 138 -30.71 3.80 55.86
N ALA A 139 -29.50 3.20 55.70
CA ALA A 139 -29.14 1.75 55.66
C ALA A 139 -28.99 1.04 57.05
N PRO A 140 -28.69 -0.30 57.16
CA PRO A 140 -27.39 -0.94 56.83
C PRO A 140 -27.41 -2.44 56.33
N LEU A 141 -26.22 -3.03 56.07
CA LEU A 141 -25.98 -4.45 55.64
C LEU A 141 -25.96 -5.48 56.80
N PRO A 142 -25.98 -6.81 56.53
CA PRO A 142 -24.70 -7.59 56.55
C PRO A 142 -24.57 -8.74 55.51
N THR A 143 -23.34 -9.26 55.38
CA THR A 143 -22.86 -10.35 54.49
C THR A 143 -22.90 -11.76 55.10
N GLN A 144 -22.97 -12.81 54.27
CA GLN A 144 -22.46 -14.18 54.57
C GLN A 144 -22.07 -14.95 53.27
N HIS A 145 -21.35 -16.07 53.41
CA HIS A 145 -20.51 -16.70 52.36
C HIS A 145 -20.92 -18.13 51.89
N GLN A 146 -20.38 -18.54 50.72
CA GLN A 146 -20.08 -19.94 50.27
C GLN A 146 -21.32 -20.87 50.03
N THR A 147 -21.29 -22.00 49.29
CA THR A 147 -20.22 -22.83 48.68
C THR A 147 -20.74 -23.51 47.36
N ALA A 148 -19.96 -24.38 46.69
CA ALA A 148 -20.28 -24.93 45.35
C ALA A 148 -20.34 -26.49 45.25
N SER A 149 -21.01 -26.97 44.20
CA SER A 149 -20.91 -28.33 43.56
C SER A 149 -21.55 -29.53 44.31
N PRO A 150 -21.61 -30.76 43.72
CA PRO A 150 -22.42 -31.15 42.54
C PRO A 150 -23.23 -32.48 42.76
N ALA A 151 -24.18 -32.84 41.86
CA ALA A 151 -24.81 -34.19 41.82
C ALA A 151 -25.48 -34.52 40.46
N GLU A 152 -25.79 -35.80 40.23
CA GLU A 152 -25.99 -36.45 38.91
C GLU A 152 -27.47 -36.67 38.46
N GLU A 153 -27.60 -37.17 37.22
CA GLU A 153 -28.79 -37.76 36.54
C GLU A 153 -29.46 -38.94 37.30
N PRO A 154 -30.62 -39.56 36.88
CA PRO A 154 -31.23 -39.58 35.53
C PRO A 154 -32.78 -39.56 35.43
N TYR A 155 -33.34 -39.35 34.22
CA TYR A 155 -34.66 -39.90 33.81
C TYR A 155 -34.76 -40.15 32.29
N ALA A 156 -35.71 -41.00 31.86
CA ALA A 156 -35.54 -41.86 30.69
C ALA A 156 -36.17 -41.41 29.34
N ARG A 157 -35.59 -41.97 28.26
CA ARG A 157 -36.07 -42.18 26.87
C ARG A 157 -37.35 -41.44 26.38
N ARG A 158 -37.22 -40.78 25.22
CA ARG A 158 -38.17 -40.95 24.11
C ARG A 158 -37.46 -40.91 22.74
N HIS A 159 -37.81 -41.85 21.85
CA HIS A 159 -37.24 -41.93 20.49
C HIS A 159 -37.78 -40.81 19.58
N PRO A 160 -36.94 -40.22 18.71
CA PRO A 160 -37.42 -39.56 17.50
C PRO A 160 -37.95 -40.59 16.50
N GLN A 161 -39.14 -40.33 15.96
CA GLN A 161 -39.84 -41.22 15.04
C GLN A 161 -39.27 -41.08 13.62
N GLN A 162 -39.03 -42.20 12.93
CA GLN A 162 -38.53 -42.20 11.55
C GLN A 162 -39.56 -41.53 10.62
N ALA A 163 -39.18 -40.43 9.98
CA ALA A 163 -39.94 -39.88 8.85
C ALA A 163 -39.72 -40.76 7.60
N GLN A 164 -40.81 -41.10 6.90
CA GLN A 164 -40.75 -41.97 5.72
C GLN A 164 -39.89 -41.39 4.59
N GLN A 165 -39.14 -42.29 3.94
CA GLN A 165 -38.37 -41.99 2.73
C GLN A 165 -39.32 -41.63 1.58
N ALA A 166 -39.28 -40.36 1.15
CA ALA A 166 -39.81 -39.97 -0.14
C ALA A 166 -38.83 -40.39 -1.26
N ARG A 167 -39.36 -40.92 -2.37
CA ARG A 167 -38.57 -41.28 -3.55
C ARG A 167 -37.85 -40.03 -4.11
N PRO A 168 -36.56 -40.12 -4.50
CA PRO A 168 -35.89 -39.00 -5.13
C PRO A 168 -36.52 -38.72 -6.50
N ALA A 169 -37.04 -37.51 -6.68
CA ALA A 169 -37.30 -36.97 -8.01
C ALA A 169 -35.95 -36.73 -8.74
N PRO A 170 -35.89 -36.81 -10.08
CA PRO A 170 -34.70 -36.43 -10.82
C PRO A 170 -34.31 -34.99 -10.45
N ALA A 171 -33.14 -34.81 -9.84
CA ALA A 171 -32.65 -33.48 -9.51
C ALA A 171 -32.45 -32.71 -10.82
N ALA A 172 -33.09 -31.55 -10.94
CA ALA A 172 -32.73 -30.61 -12.00
C ALA A 172 -31.22 -30.32 -11.89
N PRO A 173 -30.48 -30.27 -13.00
CA PRO A 173 -29.04 -30.05 -12.95
C PRO A 173 -28.77 -28.75 -12.18
N ALA A 174 -27.98 -28.84 -11.11
CA ALA A 174 -27.58 -27.68 -10.35
C ALA A 174 -26.97 -26.66 -11.33
N PRO A 175 -27.37 -25.37 -11.26
CA PRO A 175 -26.82 -24.38 -12.17
C PRO A 175 -25.30 -24.40 -12.02
N ALA A 176 -24.61 -24.70 -13.12
CA ALA A 176 -23.16 -24.84 -13.13
C ALA A 176 -22.56 -23.61 -12.47
N ALA A 177 -21.75 -23.81 -11.43
CA ALA A 177 -21.17 -22.72 -10.66
C ALA A 177 -20.46 -21.78 -11.64
N VAL A 178 -21.02 -20.58 -11.81
CA VAL A 178 -20.50 -19.60 -12.76
C VAL A 178 -19.15 -19.15 -12.23
N VAL A 179 -18.09 -19.81 -12.69
CA VAL A 179 -16.71 -19.44 -12.39
C VAL A 179 -16.55 -18.03 -12.91
N SER A 180 -16.49 -17.06 -11.99
CA SER A 180 -16.47 -15.65 -12.33
C SER A 180 -15.29 -15.39 -13.26
N SER A 181 -15.58 -15.03 -14.50
CA SER A 181 -14.59 -14.69 -15.54
C SER A 181 -13.96 -13.31 -15.31
N ALA A 182 -14.20 -12.69 -14.15
CA ALA A 182 -13.54 -11.49 -13.71
C ALA A 182 -12.01 -11.70 -13.61
N PRO A 183 -11.18 -10.84 -14.20
CA PRO A 183 -9.72 -10.94 -14.07
C PRO A 183 -9.28 -10.87 -12.60
N LEU A 184 -8.56 -11.89 -12.13
CA LEU A 184 -7.97 -11.90 -10.79
C LEU A 184 -7.10 -10.66 -10.57
N ALA A 185 -7.26 -10.01 -9.42
CA ALA A 185 -6.38 -8.92 -9.00
C ALA A 185 -4.93 -9.42 -8.85
N ALA A 186 -3.94 -8.53 -9.02
CA ALA A 186 -2.52 -8.92 -9.05
C ALA A 186 -2.06 -9.71 -7.80
N ASN A 187 -2.58 -9.36 -6.63
CA ASN A 187 -2.34 -10.05 -5.37
C ASN A 187 -3.04 -11.41 -5.26
N GLN A 188 -4.27 -11.53 -5.78
CA GLN A 188 -5.01 -12.79 -5.86
C GLN A 188 -4.33 -13.77 -6.83
N ARG A 189 -3.88 -13.26 -8.00
CA ARG A 189 -3.06 -14.03 -8.95
C ARG A 189 -1.75 -14.48 -8.30
N ALA A 190 -1.04 -13.58 -7.61
CA ALA A 190 0.19 -13.96 -6.90
C ALA A 190 -0.07 -15.07 -5.86
N ARG A 191 -1.13 -14.99 -5.06
CA ARG A 191 -1.52 -16.07 -4.12
C ARG A 191 -1.85 -17.38 -4.84
N ALA A 192 -2.59 -17.33 -5.96
CA ALA A 192 -2.92 -18.50 -6.77
C ALA A 192 -1.68 -19.15 -7.42
N GLU A 193 -0.66 -18.36 -7.74
CA GLU A 193 0.64 -18.80 -8.27
C GLU A 193 1.63 -19.22 -7.16
N GLY A 194 1.21 -19.27 -5.89
CA GLY A 194 2.08 -19.57 -4.74
C GLY A 194 3.13 -18.51 -4.43
N ARG A 195 3.01 -17.31 -5.04
CA ARG A 195 3.94 -16.18 -4.89
C ARG A 195 3.51 -15.27 -3.74
N SER A 196 4.44 -14.47 -3.24
CA SER A 196 4.12 -13.45 -2.23
C SER A 196 3.07 -12.47 -2.77
N PRO A 197 1.99 -12.16 -2.01
CA PRO A 197 0.99 -11.19 -2.45
C PRO A 197 1.51 -9.75 -2.50
N ILE A 198 2.67 -9.48 -1.89
CA ILE A 198 3.29 -8.16 -1.82
C ILE A 198 3.90 -7.80 -3.17
N ILE A 199 3.27 -6.89 -3.91
CA ILE A 199 3.68 -6.46 -5.24
C ILE A 199 4.60 -5.23 -5.12
N PRO A 200 5.79 -5.21 -5.77
CA PRO A 200 6.67 -4.04 -5.77
C PRO A 200 6.17 -2.92 -6.69
N PRO A 201 6.66 -1.67 -6.51
CA PRO A 201 6.43 -0.58 -7.47
C PRO A 201 6.97 -0.96 -8.87
N GLY A 202 6.18 -0.69 -9.91
CA GLY A 202 6.56 -0.98 -11.30
C GLY A 202 7.36 0.13 -11.98
N ILE A 203 7.51 0.02 -13.30
CA ILE A 203 8.34 0.94 -14.11
C ILE A 203 7.86 2.41 -14.09
N GLN A 204 6.55 2.67 -13.94
CA GLN A 204 6.02 4.04 -13.83
C GLN A 204 6.53 4.77 -12.57
N PRO A 205 6.36 4.23 -11.34
CA PRO A 205 7.05 4.73 -10.15
C PRO A 205 8.56 4.87 -10.30
N ALA A 206 9.25 3.85 -10.84
CA ALA A 206 10.70 3.88 -11.00
C ALA A 206 11.19 5.01 -11.91
N ALA A 207 10.47 5.29 -13.02
CA ALA A 207 10.75 6.42 -13.90
C ALA A 207 10.54 7.77 -13.20
N LEU A 208 9.53 7.89 -12.33
CA LEU A 208 9.32 9.09 -11.52
C LEU A 208 10.41 9.26 -10.44
N THR A 209 10.85 8.18 -9.79
CA THR A 209 12.02 8.20 -8.89
C THR A 209 13.26 8.65 -9.65
N ALA A 210 13.52 8.11 -10.85
CA ALA A 210 14.64 8.50 -11.68
C ALA A 210 14.55 9.97 -12.13
N GLY A 211 13.35 10.48 -12.44
CA GLY A 211 13.13 11.90 -12.75
C GLY A 211 13.39 12.83 -11.56
N LEU A 212 12.92 12.48 -10.36
CA LEU A 212 13.19 13.25 -9.13
C LEU A 212 14.67 13.18 -8.72
N ALA A 213 15.31 12.02 -8.92
CA ALA A 213 16.74 11.84 -8.72
C ALA A 213 17.56 12.69 -9.71
N LEU A 214 17.19 12.72 -10.99
CA LEU A 214 17.80 13.58 -11.99
C LEU A 214 17.66 15.06 -11.62
N LEU A 215 16.49 15.48 -11.13
CA LEU A 215 16.26 16.85 -10.65
C LEU A 215 17.17 17.21 -9.45
N LEU A 216 17.34 16.30 -8.48
CA LEU A 216 18.30 16.47 -7.38
C LEU A 216 19.75 16.56 -7.89
N ALA A 217 20.16 15.68 -8.82
CA ALA A 217 21.50 15.69 -9.39
C ALA A 217 21.80 16.97 -10.19
N LEU A 218 20.85 17.45 -11.00
CA LEU A 218 21.01 18.68 -11.80
C LEU A 218 21.01 19.95 -10.95
N THR A 219 20.30 19.97 -9.82
CA THR A 219 20.25 21.14 -8.92
C THR A 219 21.39 21.17 -7.90
N ALA A 220 21.96 20.02 -7.53
CA ALA A 220 23.06 19.91 -6.58
C ALA A 220 24.26 20.86 -6.86
N PRO A 221 24.80 20.98 -8.10
CA PRO A 221 25.90 21.91 -8.38
C PRO A 221 25.48 23.39 -8.41
N LEU A 222 24.19 23.71 -8.44
CA LEU A 222 23.67 25.08 -8.55
C LEU A 222 23.56 25.81 -7.20
N GLY A 223 23.87 25.12 -6.09
CA GLY A 223 23.90 25.69 -4.74
C GLY A 223 22.73 25.25 -3.85
N ARG A 224 22.93 25.37 -2.53
CA ARG A 224 21.99 24.82 -1.52
C ARG A 224 20.56 25.38 -1.64
N PRO A 225 20.31 26.69 -1.86
CA PRO A 225 18.94 27.20 -2.00
C PRO A 225 18.20 26.63 -3.22
N VAL A 226 18.92 26.34 -4.32
CA VAL A 226 18.34 25.74 -5.53
C VAL A 226 18.01 24.26 -5.30
N LEU A 227 18.93 23.52 -4.65
CA LEU A 227 18.74 22.12 -4.25
C LEU A 227 17.60 21.95 -3.22
N ALA A 228 17.34 22.95 -2.38
CA ALA A 228 16.26 22.89 -1.39
C ALA A 228 14.86 22.74 -2.05
N VAL A 229 14.65 23.24 -3.27
CA VAL A 229 13.36 23.12 -3.97
C VAL A 229 12.95 21.67 -4.27
N PRO A 230 13.78 20.84 -4.94
CA PRO A 230 13.48 19.42 -5.11
C PRO A 230 13.56 18.60 -3.82
N VAL A 231 14.31 19.03 -2.80
CA VAL A 231 14.30 18.39 -1.48
C VAL A 231 12.96 18.61 -0.77
N ALA A 232 12.41 19.82 -0.77
CA ALA A 232 11.07 20.10 -0.26
C ALA A 232 9.98 19.33 -1.05
N LEU A 233 10.12 19.20 -2.37
CA LEU A 233 9.25 18.33 -3.17
C LEU A 233 9.35 16.86 -2.75
N LEU A 234 10.56 16.34 -2.56
CA LEU A 234 10.80 14.98 -2.06
C LEU A 234 10.16 14.78 -0.68
N GLN A 235 10.29 15.74 0.23
CA GLN A 235 9.67 15.71 1.57
C GLN A 235 8.14 15.69 1.50
N ALA A 236 7.53 16.54 0.66
CA ALA A 236 6.08 16.59 0.49
C ALA A 236 5.53 15.25 -0.06
N VAL A 237 6.18 14.68 -1.07
CA VAL A 237 5.77 13.36 -1.64
C VAL A 237 6.07 12.23 -0.66
N THR A 238 7.14 12.31 0.14
CA THR A 238 7.46 11.34 1.21
C THR A 238 6.37 11.34 2.28
N ALA A 239 6.01 12.51 2.81
CA ALA A 239 4.98 12.66 3.83
C ALA A 239 3.60 12.18 3.33
N ALA A 240 3.18 12.66 2.16
CA ALA A 240 1.91 12.23 1.54
C ALA A 240 1.92 10.73 1.19
N GLY A 241 3.05 10.21 0.73
CA GLY A 241 3.25 8.79 0.40
C GLY A 241 3.13 7.89 1.61
N TRP A 242 3.81 8.23 2.71
CA TRP A 242 3.79 7.44 3.94
C TRP A 242 2.39 7.35 4.56
N PHE A 243 1.67 8.46 4.69
CA PHE A 243 0.28 8.44 5.17
C PHE A 243 -0.65 7.65 4.22
N ARG A 244 -0.39 7.65 2.91
CA ARG A 244 -1.17 6.86 1.94
C ARG A 244 -0.87 5.36 2.02
N LEU A 245 0.39 4.98 2.27
CA LEU A 245 0.82 3.59 2.49
C LEU A 245 0.17 3.00 3.75
N ASN A 246 -0.01 3.82 4.78
CA ASN A 246 -0.70 3.46 6.03
C ASN A 246 -2.24 3.60 5.93
N GLY A 247 -2.83 3.76 4.73
CA GLY A 247 -4.28 3.89 4.56
C GLY A 247 -4.92 5.16 5.16
N MET A 248 -4.13 6.04 5.79
CA MET A 248 -4.57 7.25 6.48
C MET A 248 -4.82 8.43 5.52
N TRP A 249 -5.21 8.19 4.27
CA TRP A 249 -5.46 9.28 3.31
C TRP A 249 -6.93 9.75 3.36
N PRO A 250 -7.24 11.06 3.52
CA PRO A 250 -6.34 12.22 3.56
C PRO A 250 -6.14 12.80 4.98
N ALA A 251 -5.17 12.31 5.75
CA ALA A 251 -4.76 12.88 7.04
C ALA A 251 -4.01 14.22 6.89
N ARG A 252 -4.74 15.26 6.45
CA ARG A 252 -4.20 16.60 6.09
C ARG A 252 -3.28 17.17 7.16
N GLN A 253 -3.67 17.09 8.43
CA GLN A 253 -2.89 17.62 9.56
C GLN A 253 -1.57 16.85 9.76
N GLY A 254 -1.60 15.52 9.74
CA GLY A 254 -0.40 14.69 9.90
C GLY A 254 0.59 14.85 8.74
N ILE A 255 0.08 14.92 7.50
CA ILE A 255 0.90 15.16 6.30
C ILE A 255 1.56 16.56 6.39
N ALA A 256 0.78 17.59 6.73
CA ALA A 256 1.31 18.95 6.89
C ALA A 256 2.36 19.04 8.00
N LEU A 257 2.13 18.38 9.14
CA LEU A 257 3.06 18.37 10.27
C LEU A 257 4.40 17.69 9.89
N ALA A 258 4.35 16.54 9.23
CA ALA A 258 5.55 15.83 8.77
C ALA A 258 6.31 16.63 7.69
N PHE A 259 5.60 17.27 6.75
CA PHE A 259 6.22 18.13 5.74
C PHE A 259 6.87 19.38 6.36
N LEU A 260 6.21 20.03 7.33
CA LEU A 260 6.77 21.19 8.03
C LEU A 260 8.03 20.83 8.85
N ALA A 261 8.15 19.61 9.36
CA ALA A 261 9.39 19.13 10.00
C ALA A 261 10.56 19.06 9.00
N GLY A 262 10.32 18.51 7.80
CA GLY A 262 11.29 18.53 6.72
C GLY A 262 11.68 19.96 6.31
N LEU A 263 10.69 20.82 6.04
CA LEU A 263 10.92 22.21 5.66
C LEU A 263 11.65 23.02 6.75
N THR A 264 11.39 22.75 8.03
CA THR A 264 12.12 23.35 9.16
C THR A 264 13.58 22.89 9.17
N THR A 265 13.84 21.63 8.83
CA THR A 265 15.21 21.11 8.68
C THR A 265 15.91 21.81 7.52
N ASP A 266 15.24 21.99 6.37
CA ASP A 266 15.80 22.66 5.21
C ASP A 266 16.17 24.12 5.50
N VAL A 267 15.25 24.87 6.11
CA VAL A 267 15.51 26.26 6.53
C VAL A 267 16.67 26.34 7.53
N ALA A 268 16.73 25.44 8.51
CA ALA A 268 17.83 25.40 9.46
C ALA A 268 19.17 25.03 8.78
N LEU A 269 19.18 24.05 7.85
CA LEU A 269 20.37 23.67 7.07
C LEU A 269 20.85 24.78 6.13
N LEU A 270 19.98 25.67 5.67
CA LEU A 270 20.34 26.87 4.90
C LEU A 270 20.85 28.01 5.78
N ALA A 271 20.34 28.12 7.01
CA ALA A 271 20.76 29.12 8.00
C ALA A 271 22.02 28.75 8.79
N THR A 272 22.55 27.52 8.64
CA THR A 272 23.74 27.03 9.34
C THR A 272 24.79 26.42 8.41
N ASP A 273 26.03 26.38 8.88
CA ASP A 273 27.12 25.67 8.23
C ASP A 273 26.84 24.17 8.07
N ARG A 274 27.48 23.55 7.07
CA ARG A 274 27.32 22.11 6.77
C ARG A 274 27.76 21.21 7.92
N GLU A 275 28.71 21.66 8.75
CA GLU A 275 29.20 20.88 9.89
C GLU A 275 28.12 20.67 10.96
N SER A 276 27.22 21.65 11.12
CA SER A 276 26.08 21.63 12.04
C SER A 276 24.94 20.71 11.58
N ALA A 277 25.00 20.11 10.38
CA ALA A 277 23.91 19.29 9.85
C ALA A 277 23.43 18.14 10.76
N PRO A 278 24.29 17.38 11.49
CA PRO A 278 23.84 16.38 12.44
C PRO A 278 23.07 16.99 13.62
N LEU A 279 23.54 18.14 14.13
CA LEU A 279 22.90 18.86 15.23
C LEU A 279 21.53 19.40 14.79
N VAL A 280 21.43 19.96 13.58
CA VAL A 280 20.17 20.42 12.99
C VAL A 280 19.20 19.25 12.80
N GLY A 281 19.65 18.11 12.28
CA GLY A 281 18.83 16.92 12.12
C GLY A 281 18.31 16.37 13.46
N ILE A 282 19.19 16.17 14.44
CA ILE A 282 18.82 15.66 15.77
C ILE A 282 17.90 16.65 16.51
N GLY A 283 18.23 17.95 16.48
CA GLY A 283 17.43 19.00 17.11
C GLY A 283 16.03 19.10 16.50
N THR A 284 15.92 19.03 15.18
CA THR A 284 14.61 19.06 14.49
C THR A 284 13.81 17.80 14.78
N LEU A 285 14.42 16.61 14.73
CA LEU A 285 13.77 15.36 15.16
C LEU A 285 13.25 15.44 16.60
N GLY A 286 14.06 15.95 17.54
CA GLY A 286 13.68 16.09 18.94
C GLY A 286 12.48 17.02 19.15
N VAL A 287 12.55 18.23 18.59
CA VAL A 287 11.47 19.24 18.70
C VAL A 287 10.17 18.74 18.08
N TRP A 288 10.24 18.17 16.87
CA TRP A 288 9.04 17.70 16.17
C TRP A 288 8.49 16.39 16.75
N CYS A 289 9.33 15.51 17.29
CA CYS A 289 8.88 14.34 18.06
C CYS A 289 8.10 14.76 19.31
N LEU A 290 8.62 15.71 20.10
CA LEU A 290 7.91 16.26 21.27
C LEU A 290 6.59 16.92 20.87
N LEU A 291 6.55 17.67 19.77
CA LEU A 291 5.32 18.27 19.25
C LEU A 291 4.28 17.21 18.85
N VAL A 292 4.69 16.16 18.12
CA VAL A 292 3.82 15.02 17.77
C VAL A 292 3.27 14.33 19.03
N LEU A 293 4.13 14.06 20.03
CA LEU A 293 3.72 13.44 21.29
C LEU A 293 2.69 14.30 22.04
N VAL A 294 2.92 15.62 22.16
CA VAL A 294 1.97 16.55 22.80
C VAL A 294 0.62 16.58 22.05
N LEU A 295 0.63 16.57 20.72
CA LEU A 295 -0.60 16.51 19.93
C LEU A 295 -1.35 15.18 20.14
N GLN A 296 -0.64 14.05 20.20
CA GLN A 296 -1.25 12.73 20.40
C GLN A 296 -1.75 12.51 21.84
N LEU A 297 -1.11 13.10 22.85
CA LEU A 297 -1.60 13.13 24.24
C LEU A 297 -2.89 13.95 24.38
N ARG A 298 -3.06 15.00 23.56
CA ARG A 298 -4.30 15.80 23.49
C ARG A 298 -5.41 15.14 22.66
N ASN A 299 -5.10 14.12 21.88
CA ASN A 299 -6.07 13.39 21.07
C ASN A 299 -6.97 12.50 21.96
N ARG A 300 -8.28 12.54 21.71
CA ARG A 300 -9.31 11.79 22.44
C ARG A 300 -9.73 10.47 21.75
N SER A 301 -9.13 10.14 20.61
CA SER A 301 -9.21 8.82 19.97
C SER A 301 -8.91 7.66 20.92
N SER A 302 -9.27 6.44 20.52
CA SER A 302 -8.93 5.21 21.24
C SER A 302 -7.41 5.03 21.42
N ALA A 303 -6.99 4.13 22.31
CA ALA A 303 -5.56 3.86 22.50
C ALA A 303 -4.88 3.37 21.21
N ASP A 304 -5.54 2.46 20.49
CA ASP A 304 -5.02 1.84 19.28
C ASP A 304 -4.94 2.83 18.10
N GLU A 305 -5.99 3.65 17.89
CA GLU A 305 -5.96 4.74 16.92
C GLU A 305 -4.82 5.73 17.19
N ARG A 306 -4.62 6.11 18.46
CA ARG A 306 -3.53 7.03 18.85
C ARG A 306 -2.16 6.42 18.66
N MET A 307 -1.98 5.15 19.00
CA MET A 307 -0.73 4.41 18.78
C MET A 307 -0.43 4.30 17.29
N TYR A 308 -1.41 3.95 16.47
CA TYR A 308 -1.27 3.85 15.03
C TYR A 308 -0.91 5.20 14.39
N ALA A 309 -1.66 6.25 14.70
CA ALA A 309 -1.40 7.59 14.21
C ALA A 309 -0.09 8.20 14.76
N LEU A 310 0.33 7.82 15.97
CA LEU A 310 1.62 8.22 16.55
C LEU A 310 2.78 7.60 15.78
N THR A 311 2.77 6.28 15.59
CA THR A 311 3.81 5.57 14.82
C THR A 311 3.85 6.08 13.39
N ALA A 312 2.70 6.19 12.72
CA ALA A 312 2.65 6.71 11.36
C ALA A 312 3.14 8.17 11.28
N GLY A 313 2.75 9.04 12.22
CA GLY A 313 3.17 10.44 12.28
C GLY A 313 4.66 10.59 12.54
N LEU A 314 5.21 9.93 13.57
CA LEU A 314 6.64 9.97 13.90
C LEU A 314 7.50 9.42 12.76
N THR A 315 7.12 8.31 12.13
CA THR A 315 7.89 7.77 11.00
C THR A 315 7.82 8.69 9.79
N SER A 316 6.66 9.31 9.49
CA SER A 316 6.54 10.30 8.41
C SER A 316 7.45 11.51 8.64
N THR A 317 7.42 12.07 9.85
CA THR A 317 8.30 13.15 10.30
C THR A 317 9.77 12.77 10.18
N ALA A 318 10.16 11.57 10.64
CA ALA A 318 11.53 11.09 10.53
C ALA A 318 11.98 10.95 9.08
N LEU A 319 11.16 10.36 8.20
CA LEU A 319 11.48 10.21 6.78
C LEU A 319 11.61 11.57 6.06
N ALA A 320 10.77 12.55 6.39
CA ALA A 320 10.87 13.91 5.85
C ALA A 320 12.17 14.62 6.30
N VAL A 321 12.52 14.53 7.59
CA VAL A 321 13.77 15.10 8.12
C VAL A 321 15.00 14.37 7.55
N LEU A 322 14.97 13.04 7.40
CA LEU A 322 16.06 12.27 6.79
C LEU A 322 16.27 12.65 5.31
N ALA A 323 15.21 12.96 4.56
CA ALA A 323 15.32 13.43 3.18
C ALA A 323 16.11 14.74 3.04
N ALA A 324 16.11 15.61 4.07
CA ALA A 324 16.98 16.80 4.14
C ALA A 324 18.49 16.46 4.15
N GLY A 325 18.87 15.19 4.40
CA GLY A 325 20.23 14.70 4.21
C GLY A 325 20.79 14.95 2.80
N GLN A 326 19.93 14.99 1.77
CA GLN A 326 20.33 15.39 0.40
C GLN A 326 20.81 16.85 0.37
N LEU A 327 20.19 17.76 1.12
CA LEU A 327 20.58 19.18 1.22
C LEU A 327 21.83 19.40 2.10
N ALA A 328 22.06 18.50 3.06
CA ALA A 328 23.24 18.50 3.91
C ALA A 328 24.50 17.97 3.18
N ALA A 329 24.36 16.97 2.31
CA ALA A 329 25.45 16.30 1.60
C ALA A 329 26.24 17.21 0.64
N SER A 330 27.48 16.83 0.32
CA SER A 330 28.29 17.52 -0.69
C SER A 330 27.65 17.38 -2.08
N PRO A 331 27.73 18.40 -2.97
CA PRO A 331 27.08 18.35 -4.29
C PRO A 331 27.45 17.11 -5.11
N HIS A 332 28.72 16.70 -5.06
CA HIS A 332 29.23 15.50 -5.72
C HIS A 332 28.57 14.22 -5.17
N ALA A 333 28.43 14.11 -3.84
CA ALA A 333 27.75 12.98 -3.23
C ALA A 333 26.26 12.90 -3.61
N VAL A 334 25.57 14.04 -3.71
CA VAL A 334 24.16 14.09 -4.16
C VAL A 334 24.02 13.59 -5.60
N VAL A 335 24.91 14.03 -6.50
CA VAL A 335 24.91 13.56 -7.91
C VAL A 335 25.14 12.05 -7.99
N VAL A 336 26.16 11.53 -7.30
CA VAL A 336 26.49 10.09 -7.29
C VAL A 336 25.39 9.26 -6.66
N GLY A 337 24.88 9.68 -5.50
CA GLY A 337 23.79 9.02 -4.79
C GLY A 337 22.50 9.00 -5.61
N ALA A 338 22.10 10.13 -6.17
CA ALA A 338 20.89 10.23 -6.99
C ALA A 338 20.99 9.40 -8.27
N ALA A 339 22.13 9.42 -8.97
CA ALA A 339 22.37 8.57 -10.14
C ALA A 339 22.26 7.08 -9.80
N ALA A 340 22.85 6.65 -8.67
CA ALA A 340 22.76 5.28 -8.19
C ALA A 340 21.33 4.88 -7.81
N VAL A 341 20.56 5.74 -7.12
CA VAL A 341 19.14 5.49 -6.78
C VAL A 341 18.28 5.39 -8.05
N ALA A 342 18.50 6.27 -9.04
CA ALA A 342 17.79 6.25 -10.31
C ALA A 342 18.00 4.92 -11.06
N VAL A 343 19.26 4.50 -11.21
CA VAL A 343 19.62 3.26 -11.90
C VAL A 343 19.17 2.03 -11.11
N ALA A 344 19.28 2.03 -9.77
CA ALA A 344 18.76 0.96 -8.91
C ALA A 344 17.24 0.79 -9.08
N ALA A 345 16.48 1.89 -9.09
CA ALA A 345 15.02 1.86 -9.24
C ALA A 345 14.60 1.34 -10.62
N LEU A 346 15.26 1.78 -11.69
CA LEU A 346 15.00 1.32 -13.06
C LEU A 346 15.36 -0.16 -13.24
N ALA A 347 16.54 -0.59 -12.75
CA ALA A 347 16.97 -1.99 -12.78
C ALA A 347 16.02 -2.90 -11.97
N ARG A 348 15.51 -2.41 -10.83
CA ARG A 348 14.55 -3.15 -9.99
C ARG A 348 13.18 -3.32 -10.66
N ALA A 349 12.81 -2.44 -11.58
CA ALA A 349 11.56 -2.50 -12.32
C ALA A 349 11.61 -3.41 -13.57
N LEU A 350 12.77 -3.97 -13.93
CA LEU A 350 12.90 -4.92 -15.03
C LEU A 350 12.21 -6.27 -14.72
N PRO A 351 11.64 -6.97 -15.72
CA PRO A 351 10.95 -8.25 -15.54
C PRO A 351 11.95 -9.40 -15.33
N LEU A 352 12.56 -9.43 -14.15
CA LEU A 352 13.61 -10.38 -13.75
C LEU A 352 13.18 -11.19 -12.51
N PRO A 353 13.74 -12.40 -12.29
CA PRO A 353 13.49 -13.17 -11.08
C PRO A 353 13.77 -12.34 -9.80
N PRO A 354 12.92 -12.39 -8.76
CA PRO A 354 12.97 -11.42 -7.65
C PRO A 354 14.33 -11.30 -6.95
N ALA A 355 15.05 -12.41 -6.79
CA ALA A 355 16.39 -12.46 -6.18
C ALA A 355 17.48 -11.91 -7.13
N ALA A 356 17.50 -12.37 -8.39
CA ALA A 356 18.44 -11.88 -9.40
C ALA A 356 18.32 -10.36 -9.63
N SER A 357 17.09 -9.85 -9.65
CA SER A 357 16.79 -8.43 -9.75
C SER A 357 17.40 -7.59 -8.62
N VAL A 358 17.50 -8.10 -7.38
CA VAL A 358 18.20 -7.40 -6.27
C VAL A 358 19.69 -7.28 -6.57
N GLY A 359 20.35 -8.39 -6.91
CA GLY A 359 21.78 -8.39 -7.24
C GLY A 359 22.12 -7.48 -8.42
N ILE A 360 21.35 -7.58 -9.51
CA ILE A 360 21.51 -6.74 -10.69
C ILE A 360 21.30 -5.25 -10.36
N SER A 361 20.32 -4.92 -9.52
CA SER A 361 20.08 -3.52 -9.10
C SER A 361 21.23 -2.95 -8.28
N LEU A 362 21.85 -3.74 -7.39
CA LEU A 362 23.01 -3.32 -6.60
C LEU A 362 24.26 -3.14 -7.46
N VAL A 363 24.52 -4.06 -8.40
CA VAL A 363 25.63 -3.94 -9.36
C VAL A 363 25.44 -2.72 -10.27
N ALA A 364 24.21 -2.50 -10.77
CA ALA A 364 23.89 -1.34 -11.58
C ALA A 364 24.01 -0.02 -10.79
N ALA A 365 23.63 0.00 -9.51
CA ALA A 365 23.80 1.15 -8.62
C ALA A 365 25.29 1.46 -8.35
N ALA A 366 26.12 0.44 -8.13
CA ALA A 366 27.56 0.60 -7.99
C ALA A 366 28.20 1.11 -9.31
N GLY A 367 27.81 0.57 -10.46
CA GLY A 367 28.26 1.02 -11.78
C GLY A 367 27.87 2.47 -12.09
N ALA A 368 26.62 2.85 -11.80
CA ALA A 368 26.16 4.24 -11.87
C ALA A 368 26.93 5.15 -10.91
N GLY A 369 27.24 4.65 -9.71
CA GLY A 369 28.07 5.32 -8.73
C GLY A 369 29.50 5.59 -9.22
N ILE A 370 30.13 4.63 -9.90
CA ILE A 370 31.43 4.81 -10.57
C ILE A 370 31.31 5.87 -11.67
N ALA A 371 30.34 5.73 -12.57
CA ALA A 371 30.18 6.62 -13.72
C ALA A 371 29.96 8.08 -13.28
N ALA A 372 29.06 8.32 -12.33
CA ALA A 372 28.85 9.63 -11.73
C ALA A 372 30.08 10.09 -10.93
N GLY A 373 30.75 9.20 -10.19
CA GLY A 373 31.93 9.52 -9.41
C GLY A 373 33.10 10.05 -10.25
N GLN A 374 33.30 9.50 -11.45
CA GLN A 374 34.28 10.03 -12.40
C GLN A 374 33.92 11.44 -12.90
N LEU A 375 32.62 11.72 -13.12
CA LEU A 375 32.14 13.05 -13.51
C LEU A 375 32.22 14.09 -12.37
N THR A 376 32.23 13.65 -11.11
CA THR A 376 32.20 14.52 -9.93
C THR A 376 33.49 14.54 -9.12
N GLY A 377 34.58 13.94 -9.62
CA GLY A 377 35.87 13.89 -8.91
C GLY A 377 35.96 12.93 -7.71
N LEU A 378 34.89 12.19 -7.39
CA LEU A 378 34.90 11.12 -6.39
C LEU A 378 35.56 9.82 -6.91
N GLY A 379 35.78 9.72 -8.23
CA GLY A 379 36.44 8.60 -8.88
C GLY A 379 35.78 7.25 -8.58
N ALA A 380 36.61 6.21 -8.39
CA ALA A 380 36.15 4.86 -8.08
C ALA A 380 35.44 4.74 -6.71
N SER A 381 35.69 5.67 -5.76
CA SER A 381 35.00 5.72 -4.47
C SER A 381 33.48 5.89 -4.60
N GLY A 382 33.03 6.44 -5.73
CA GLY A 382 31.62 6.50 -6.09
C GLY A 382 30.93 5.12 -6.15
N ALA A 383 31.67 4.02 -6.34
CA ALA A 383 31.14 2.66 -6.27
C ALA A 383 30.51 2.33 -4.90
N LEU A 384 31.21 2.69 -3.82
CA LEU A 384 30.78 2.40 -2.45
C LEU A 384 29.54 3.22 -2.08
N LEU A 385 29.57 4.52 -2.39
CA LEU A 385 28.44 5.42 -2.22
C LEU A 385 27.23 4.96 -3.06
N GLY A 386 27.46 4.57 -4.31
CA GLY A 386 26.40 4.07 -5.20
C GLY A 386 25.78 2.76 -4.72
N LEU A 387 26.59 1.82 -4.23
CA LEU A 387 26.12 0.56 -3.65
C LEU A 387 25.28 0.80 -2.39
N ALA A 388 25.73 1.68 -1.50
CA ALA A 388 25.01 2.02 -0.27
C ALA A 388 23.68 2.75 -0.57
N ALA A 389 23.71 3.79 -1.41
CA ALA A 389 22.52 4.52 -1.82
C ALA A 389 21.52 3.61 -2.57
N GLY A 390 22.01 2.72 -3.44
CA GLY A 390 21.21 1.69 -4.11
C GLY A 390 20.60 0.70 -3.13
N GLY A 391 21.34 0.24 -2.13
CA GLY A 391 20.83 -0.63 -1.06
C GLY A 391 19.69 0.03 -0.28
N CYS A 392 19.88 1.28 0.15
CA CYS A 392 18.84 2.09 0.78
C CYS A 392 17.61 2.28 -0.13
N ALA A 393 17.81 2.49 -1.43
CA ALA A 393 16.72 2.60 -2.40
C ALA A 393 15.91 1.30 -2.53
N LEU A 394 16.58 0.14 -2.54
CA LEU A 394 15.91 -1.17 -2.56
C LEU A 394 15.11 -1.42 -1.27
N ILE A 395 15.60 -0.97 -0.11
CA ILE A 395 14.83 -0.98 1.14
C ILE A 395 13.59 -0.08 0.99
N GLY A 396 13.73 1.13 0.43
CA GLY A 396 12.61 2.05 0.18
C GLY A 396 11.55 1.47 -0.75
N LEU A 397 11.97 0.83 -1.85
CA LEU A 397 11.09 0.09 -2.75
C LEU A 397 10.42 -1.11 -2.06
N ARG A 398 11.11 -1.79 -1.14
CA ARG A 398 10.53 -2.90 -0.37
C ARG A 398 9.47 -2.42 0.62
N VAL A 399 9.72 -1.32 1.32
CA VAL A 399 8.74 -0.67 2.21
C VAL A 399 7.53 -0.15 1.41
N ALA A 400 7.76 0.36 0.19
CA ALA A 400 6.69 0.77 -0.71
C ALA A 400 5.96 -0.39 -1.43
N SER A 401 6.40 -1.64 -1.27
CA SER A 401 5.74 -2.80 -1.86
C SER A 401 4.51 -3.18 -1.03
N TYR A 402 3.37 -3.40 -1.66
CA TYR A 402 2.09 -3.53 -0.95
C TYR A 402 1.27 -4.71 -1.46
N ASP A 403 0.48 -5.34 -0.59
CA ASP A 403 -0.34 -6.52 -0.91
C ASP A 403 -1.72 -6.17 -1.47
N TYR A 404 -2.17 -4.91 -1.34
CA TYR A 404 -3.35 -4.36 -1.98
C TYR A 404 -2.97 -3.19 -2.90
N PRO A 405 -2.25 -3.44 -4.02
CA PRO A 405 -1.47 -2.42 -4.73
C PRO A 405 -2.32 -1.35 -5.41
N SER A 406 -2.75 -0.35 -4.64
CA SER A 406 -3.32 0.89 -5.16
C SER A 406 -2.26 1.60 -5.97
N ARG A 407 -2.53 1.82 -7.28
CA ARG A 407 -1.61 2.51 -8.20
C ARG A 407 -1.10 3.82 -7.60
N PHE A 408 -1.95 4.52 -6.86
CA PHE A 408 -1.61 5.79 -6.22
C PHE A 408 -0.62 5.69 -5.04
N VAL A 409 -0.55 4.56 -4.33
CA VAL A 409 0.47 4.34 -3.28
C VAL A 409 1.84 4.15 -3.92
N HIS A 410 1.91 3.33 -4.98
CA HIS A 410 3.13 3.16 -5.74
C HIS A 410 3.59 4.46 -6.42
N LEU A 411 2.66 5.30 -6.90
CA LEU A 411 2.96 6.63 -7.47
C LEU A 411 3.31 7.72 -6.45
N THR A 412 3.27 7.46 -5.14
CA THR A 412 3.73 8.40 -4.09
C THR A 412 4.83 7.81 -3.22
N ALA A 413 4.51 6.83 -2.37
CA ALA A 413 5.46 6.16 -1.50
C ALA A 413 6.56 5.44 -2.31
N GLY A 414 6.15 4.75 -3.39
CA GLY A 414 7.09 4.06 -4.30
C GLY A 414 8.02 5.01 -5.08
N VAL A 415 7.65 6.29 -5.19
CA VAL A 415 8.47 7.30 -5.87
C VAL A 415 9.51 7.90 -4.92
N ALA A 416 9.09 8.28 -3.70
CA ALA A 416 9.87 9.10 -2.79
C ALA A 416 10.70 8.32 -1.75
N LEU A 417 10.18 7.21 -1.21
CA LEU A 417 10.89 6.42 -0.19
C LEU A 417 12.30 5.95 -0.61
N PRO A 418 12.57 5.58 -1.88
CA PRO A 418 13.92 5.18 -2.31
C PRO A 418 14.96 6.31 -2.15
N LEU A 419 14.57 7.56 -2.43
CA LEU A 419 15.45 8.73 -2.31
C LEU A 419 15.56 9.24 -0.87
N ALA A 420 14.46 9.19 -0.10
CA ALA A 420 14.42 9.59 1.30
C ALA A 420 15.29 8.66 2.18
N LEU A 421 15.23 7.33 1.96
CA LEU A 421 16.07 6.39 2.70
C LEU A 421 17.54 6.37 2.25
N ALA A 422 17.85 6.79 1.02
CA ALA A 422 19.23 6.94 0.57
C ALA A 422 19.93 8.17 1.15
N ALA A 423 19.18 9.22 1.50
CA ALA A 423 19.72 10.51 1.94
C ALA A 423 20.73 10.44 3.12
N PRO A 424 20.55 9.60 4.16
CA PRO A 424 21.53 9.47 5.23
C PRO A 424 22.84 8.80 4.77
N ALA A 425 22.76 7.79 3.91
CA ALA A 425 23.94 7.15 3.33
C ALA A 425 24.70 8.12 2.42
N VAL A 426 23.97 8.92 1.63
CA VAL A 426 24.54 9.97 0.78
C VAL A 426 25.25 11.05 1.59
N TYR A 427 24.66 11.50 2.70
CA TYR A 427 25.30 12.44 3.61
C TYR A 427 26.55 11.87 4.29
N VAL A 428 26.45 10.69 4.92
CA VAL A 428 27.54 10.10 5.71
C VAL A 428 28.71 9.66 4.83
N LEU A 429 28.45 8.90 3.76
CA LEU A 429 29.52 8.45 2.86
C LEU A 429 30.03 9.58 1.97
N GLY A 430 29.19 10.56 1.61
CA GLY A 430 29.65 11.78 0.96
C GLY A 430 30.74 12.47 1.78
N ARG A 431 30.44 12.76 3.06
CA ARG A 431 31.40 13.38 3.99
C ARG A 431 32.65 12.53 4.27
N ALA A 432 32.57 11.21 4.14
CA ALA A 432 33.71 10.30 4.36
C ALA A 432 34.61 10.11 3.12
N LEU A 433 34.11 10.42 1.91
CA LEU A 433 34.77 10.14 0.64
C LEU A 433 35.18 11.40 -0.16
N GLY A 434 34.67 12.59 0.20
CA GLY A 434 34.98 13.88 -0.45
C GLY A 434 34.32 15.09 0.19
#